data_AF-A0A7S2HYM9-F1
#
_entry.id   AF-A0A7S2HYM9-F1
#
_cell.length_a   1.000
_cell.length_b   1.000
_cell.length_c   1.000
_cell.angle_alpha   90.00
_cell.angle_beta   90.00
_cell.angle_gamma   90.00
#
_symmetry.space_group_name_H-M   'P 1'
#
loop_
_entity.id
_entity.type
_entity.pdbx_description
1 polymer ?
#
loop_
_entity_poly.entity_id
_entity_poly.type
_entity_poly.pdbx_seq_one_letter_code
_entity_poly.pdbx_strand_id
1 'polypeptide(L)'
;DLAEEGHWPLREETLTWHRLQGWLLSPATRNRSDHAPHDCAFAELLAPEPQPPRWFVSHWWGERVGDFAKCVTLHAHTRELAAADPVWICALALRQHCEAERRVPE
;
A
#
# COMPACT_ATOMS: atom_id res chain seq x y z
N ASP A 1 -12.57 -30.29 -4.06
CA ASP A 1 -12.29 -30.05 -2.64
C ASP A 1 -10.84 -29.61 -2.46
N LEU A 2 -10.53 -28.38 -2.89
CA LEU A 2 -9.18 -27.78 -2.78
C LEU A 2 -9.31 -26.37 -2.20
N ALA A 3 -10.20 -26.25 -1.21
CA ALA A 3 -10.44 -25.05 -0.42
C ALA A 3 -9.65 -25.08 0.91
N GLU A 4 -8.67 -25.98 1.03
CA GLU A 4 -7.77 -26.04 2.17
C GLU A 4 -6.41 -25.49 1.74
N GLU A 5 -6.00 -24.40 2.40
CA GLU A 5 -4.80 -23.57 2.15
C GLU A 5 -4.95 -22.53 1.02
N GLY A 6 -5.45 -21.35 1.40
CA GLY A 6 -5.79 -20.21 0.54
C GLY A 6 -4.64 -19.55 -0.22
N HIS A 7 -4.03 -20.26 -1.16
CA HIS A 7 -3.06 -19.74 -2.11
C HIS A 7 -3.75 -19.37 -3.43
N TRP A 8 -4.42 -18.22 -3.47
CA TRP A 8 -4.88 -17.66 -4.75
C TRP A 8 -3.65 -17.19 -5.53
N PRO A 9 -3.43 -17.62 -6.79
CA PRO A 9 -2.28 -17.18 -7.56
C PRO A 9 -2.32 -15.66 -7.73
N LEU A 10 -1.23 -14.98 -7.32
CA LEU A 10 -1.03 -13.56 -7.58
C LEU A 10 -0.87 -13.36 -9.09
N ARG A 11 -1.90 -12.82 -9.72
CA ARG A 11 -1.89 -12.42 -11.13
C ARG A 11 -2.03 -10.92 -11.21
N GLU A 12 -1.14 -10.27 -11.96
CA GLU A 12 -1.11 -8.82 -12.14
C GLU A 12 -2.49 -8.27 -12.54
N GLU A 13 -3.17 -8.97 -13.43
CA GLU A 13 -4.46 -8.54 -14.01
C GLU A 13 -5.61 -8.54 -13.00
N THR A 14 -5.44 -9.23 -11.86
CA THR A 14 -6.45 -9.39 -10.81
C THR A 14 -5.95 -8.95 -9.43
N LEU A 15 -4.77 -8.35 -9.36
CA LEU A 15 -4.20 -7.87 -8.12
C LEU A 15 -4.91 -6.58 -7.68
N THR A 16 -5.70 -6.69 -6.63
CA THR A 16 -6.34 -5.54 -5.97
C THR A 16 -5.48 -5.01 -4.84
N TRP A 17 -5.73 -3.78 -4.41
CA TRP A 17 -5.03 -3.19 -3.27
C TRP A 17 -5.23 -3.97 -1.97
N HIS A 18 -6.42 -4.56 -1.76
CA HIS A 18 -6.70 -5.44 -0.63
C HIS A 18 -5.79 -6.67 -0.64
N ARG A 19 -5.57 -7.27 -1.81
CA ARG A 19 -4.65 -8.42 -1.96
C ARG A 19 -3.20 -7.99 -1.80
N LEU A 20 -2.80 -6.87 -2.42
CA LEU A 20 -1.44 -6.32 -2.28
C LEU A 20 -1.10 -6.06 -0.82
N GLN A 21 -2.05 -5.54 -0.04
CA GLN A 21 -1.89 -5.33 1.37
C GLN A 21 -1.60 -6.65 2.11
N GLY A 22 -2.45 -7.66 1.98
CA GLY A 22 -2.23 -8.94 2.67
C GLY A 22 -0.94 -9.65 2.24
N TRP A 23 -0.60 -9.60 0.94
CA TRP A 23 0.51 -10.36 0.38
C TRP A 23 1.87 -9.67 0.47
N LEU A 24 1.92 -8.34 0.42
CA LEU A 24 3.17 -7.59 0.34
C LEU A 24 3.30 -6.57 1.47
N LEU A 25 2.35 -5.63 1.58
CA LEU A 25 2.55 -4.48 2.47
C LEU A 25 2.62 -4.94 3.92
N SER A 26 1.63 -5.69 4.41
CA SER A 26 1.62 -6.19 5.79
C SER A 26 2.83 -7.06 6.15
N PRO A 27 3.23 -8.05 5.34
CA PRO A 27 4.44 -8.82 5.61
C PRO A 27 5.73 -8.00 5.68
N ALA A 28 5.82 -6.92 4.89
CA ALA A 28 7.01 -6.06 4.80
C ALA A 28 7.06 -5.00 5.90
N THR A 29 5.90 -4.53 6.38
CA THR A 29 5.81 -3.43 7.36
C THR A 29 5.59 -3.88 8.80
N ARG A 30 5.44 -5.19 9.04
CA ARG A 30 5.21 -5.80 10.38
C ARG A 30 6.51 -6.18 11.06
N ASN A 31 6.54 -6.02 12.38
CA ASN A 31 7.72 -6.29 13.16
C ASN A 31 7.82 -7.79 13.37
N ARG A 32 8.97 -8.37 13.03
CA ARG A 32 9.23 -9.80 13.20
C ARG A 32 10.33 -10.10 14.22
N SER A 33 10.98 -9.09 14.81
CA SER A 33 11.99 -9.29 15.84
C SER A 33 12.21 -8.07 16.73
N ASP A 34 12.66 -8.32 17.96
CA ASP A 34 12.93 -7.30 18.99
C ASP A 34 14.06 -6.30 18.61
N HIS A 35 14.71 -6.51 17.46
CA HIS A 35 15.84 -5.72 16.98
C HIS A 35 15.59 -5.05 15.62
N ALA A 36 14.41 -5.25 15.00
CA ALA A 36 14.04 -4.62 13.74
C ALA A 36 12.92 -3.59 13.97
N PRO A 37 13.03 -2.36 13.42
CA PRO A 37 12.04 -1.32 13.61
C PRO A 37 10.92 -1.43 12.57
N HIS A 38 10.07 -2.45 12.62
CA HIS A 38 9.03 -2.60 11.58
C HIS A 38 7.61 -2.59 12.14
N ASP A 39 7.18 -1.51 12.78
CA ASP A 39 5.76 -1.14 12.79
C ASP A 39 5.63 0.24 12.15
N CYS A 40 5.61 0.24 10.82
CA CYS A 40 5.67 1.45 10.01
C CYS A 40 4.70 1.41 8.84
N ALA A 41 4.51 2.53 8.16
CA ALA A 41 3.82 2.59 6.89
C ALA A 41 4.78 2.16 5.78
N PHE A 42 4.26 1.65 4.67
CA PHE A 42 5.11 1.24 3.54
C PHE A 42 5.90 2.43 2.95
N ALA A 43 5.33 3.63 2.99
CA ALA A 43 6.02 4.86 2.62
C ALA A 43 7.23 5.16 3.52
N GLU A 44 7.14 4.88 4.84
CA GLU A 44 8.25 5.07 5.79
C GLU A 44 9.34 4.01 5.59
N LEU A 45 8.98 2.81 5.13
CA LEU A 45 9.94 1.75 4.81
C LEU A 45 10.78 2.07 3.57
N LEU A 46 10.18 2.71 2.55
CA LEU A 46 10.84 2.99 1.28
C LEU A 46 11.55 4.35 1.21
N ALA A 47 11.04 5.35 1.94
CA ALA A 47 11.59 6.71 1.88
C ALA A 47 12.73 6.87 2.89
N PRO A 48 13.94 7.26 2.46
CA PRO A 48 15.06 7.49 3.38
C PRO A 48 14.86 8.73 4.26
N GLU A 49 14.01 9.66 3.80
CA GLU A 49 13.71 10.93 4.46
C GLU A 49 12.22 11.26 4.31
N PRO A 50 11.66 12.15 5.16
CA PRO A 50 10.29 12.62 5.02
C PRO A 50 10.04 13.25 3.63
N GLN A 51 9.04 12.74 2.91
CA GLN A 51 8.65 13.25 1.59
C GLN A 51 7.32 14.00 1.69
N PRO A 52 7.27 15.31 1.98
CA PRO A 52 6.00 16.04 2.09
C PRO A 52 5.24 15.99 0.75
N PRO A 53 3.96 15.60 0.73
CA PRO A 53 3.25 15.37 -0.52
C PRO A 53 2.96 16.67 -1.24
N ARG A 54 3.13 16.66 -2.56
CA ARG A 54 2.51 17.65 -3.45
C ARG A 54 1.05 17.29 -3.70
N TRP A 55 0.77 16.00 -3.80
CA TRP A 55 -0.58 15.46 -4.00
C TRP A 55 -0.84 14.31 -3.04
N PHE A 56 -2.09 14.20 -2.58
CA PHE A 56 -2.59 13.07 -1.83
C PHE A 56 -3.72 12.39 -2.60
N VAL A 57 -3.63 11.07 -2.73
CA VAL A 57 -4.59 10.23 -3.45
C VAL A 57 -5.21 9.24 -2.49
N SER A 58 -6.52 9.36 -2.31
CA SER A 58 -7.34 8.37 -1.63
C SER A 58 -8.13 7.55 -2.66
N HIS A 59 -8.12 6.23 -2.50
CA HIS A 59 -8.77 5.31 -3.43
C HIS A 59 -9.36 4.10 -2.68
N TRP A 60 -10.16 3.31 -3.40
CA TRP A 60 -10.81 2.13 -2.84
C TRP A 60 -9.87 0.92 -2.80
N TRP A 61 -9.88 0.17 -1.70
CA TRP A 61 -9.09 -1.05 -1.51
C TRP A 61 -9.42 -2.19 -2.49
N GLY A 62 -10.63 -2.23 -3.04
CA GLY A 62 -11.00 -3.25 -4.03
C GLY A 62 -10.55 -2.95 -5.46
N GLU A 63 -10.02 -1.74 -5.71
CA GLU A 63 -9.51 -1.35 -7.02
C GLU A 63 -8.30 -2.21 -7.42
N ARG A 64 -8.16 -2.46 -8.73
CA ARG A 64 -6.98 -3.13 -9.29
C ARG A 64 -5.78 -2.19 -9.26
N VAL A 65 -4.64 -2.69 -8.81
CA VAL A 65 -3.39 -1.92 -8.72
C VAL A 65 -2.98 -1.37 -10.09
N GLY A 66 -3.14 -2.17 -11.15
CA GLY A 66 -2.83 -1.75 -12.52
C GLY A 66 -3.74 -0.63 -13.05
N ASP A 67 -5.02 -0.60 -12.66
CA ASP A 67 -5.93 0.48 -13.07
C ASP A 67 -5.62 1.76 -12.31
N PHE A 68 -5.37 1.64 -11.00
CA PHE A 68 -4.91 2.76 -10.19
C PHE A 68 -3.61 3.39 -10.74
N ALA A 69 -2.63 2.56 -11.14
CA ALA A 69 -1.37 3.04 -11.70
C ALA A 69 -1.58 3.85 -12.99
N LYS A 70 -2.52 3.44 -13.85
CA LYS A 70 -2.91 4.22 -15.05
C LYS A 70 -3.51 5.56 -14.66
N CYS A 71 -4.38 5.60 -13.65
CA CYS A 71 -4.99 6.84 -13.15
C CYS A 71 -3.93 7.81 -12.61
N VAL A 72 -2.97 7.33 -11.81
CA VAL A 72 -1.86 8.16 -11.30
C VAL A 72 -0.95 8.63 -12.43
N THR A 73 -0.66 7.77 -13.41
CA THR A 73 0.15 8.15 -14.58
C THR A 73 -0.51 9.25 -15.40
N LEU A 74 -1.82 9.11 -15.68
CA LEU A 74 -2.59 10.13 -16.38
C LEU A 74 -2.66 11.43 -15.57
N HIS A 75 -2.82 11.34 -14.25
CA HIS A 75 -2.79 12.50 -13.36
C HIS A 75 -1.44 13.22 -13.43
N ALA A 76 -0.34 12.49 -13.33
CA ALA A 76 1.01 13.05 -13.41
C ALA A 76 1.23 13.76 -14.75
N HIS A 77 0.83 13.15 -15.86
CA HIS A 77 0.89 13.78 -17.19
C HIS A 77 0.05 15.06 -17.26
N THR A 78 -1.21 15.00 -16.83
CA THR A 78 -2.15 16.13 -16.91
C THR A 78 -1.71 17.31 -16.04
N ARG A 79 -0.96 17.03 -14.97
CA ARG A 79 -0.45 18.05 -14.03
C ARG A 79 1.01 18.40 -14.25
N GLU A 80 1.61 17.88 -15.32
CA GLU A 80 3.00 18.12 -15.71
C GLU A 80 3.99 17.86 -14.54
N LEU A 81 3.75 16.78 -13.79
CA LEU A 81 4.58 16.42 -12.65
C LEU A 81 5.94 15.87 -13.12
N ALA A 82 7.00 16.29 -12.44
CA ALA A 82 8.30 15.68 -12.57
C ALA A 82 8.34 14.34 -11.83
N ALA A 83 9.27 13.46 -12.21
CA ALA A 83 9.46 12.18 -11.52
C ALA A 83 9.79 12.32 -10.01
N ALA A 84 10.31 13.48 -9.60
CA ALA A 84 10.63 13.80 -8.22
C ALA A 84 9.46 14.44 -7.44
N ASP A 85 8.34 14.78 -8.09
CA ASP A 85 7.18 15.33 -7.37
C ASP A 85 6.51 14.24 -6.51
N PRO A 86 6.43 14.40 -5.19
CA PRO A 86 5.91 13.38 -4.29
C PRO A 86 4.39 13.26 -4.37
N VAL A 87 3.91 12.06 -4.66
CA VAL A 87 2.48 11.69 -4.64
C VAL A 87 2.25 10.67 -3.52
N TRP A 88 1.46 11.05 -2.52
CA TRP A 88 1.10 10.15 -1.43
C TRP A 88 -0.14 9.35 -1.76
N ILE A 89 -0.05 8.05 -1.54
CA ILE A 89 -1.13 7.09 -1.77
C ILE A 89 -1.59 6.60 -0.40
N CYS A 90 -2.88 6.77 -0.08
CA CYS A 90 -3.40 6.48 1.24
C CYS A 90 -3.08 5.03 1.70
N ALA A 91 -3.19 4.05 0.80
CA ALA A 91 -2.90 2.65 1.11
C ALA A 91 -1.45 2.39 1.54
N LEU A 92 -0.49 3.19 1.05
CA LEU A 92 0.94 3.06 1.35
C LEU A 92 1.37 3.91 2.56
N ALA A 93 0.63 4.96 2.87
CA ALA A 93 0.88 5.87 3.99
C ALA A 93 0.28 5.39 5.33
N LEU A 94 -0.51 4.33 5.30
CA LEU A 94 -1.15 3.76 6.49
C LEU A 94 -0.22 2.80 7.23
N ARG A 95 -0.12 2.95 8.56
CA ARG A 95 0.46 1.97 9.47
C ARG A 95 -0.54 0.85 9.74
N GLN A 96 -0.54 -0.11 8.83
CA GLN A 96 -1.58 -1.14 8.72
C GLN A 96 -1.81 -1.96 9.99
N HIS A 97 -0.76 -2.14 10.80
CA HIS A 97 -0.81 -2.94 12.03
C HIS A 97 -1.44 -2.15 13.20
N CYS A 98 -1.12 -0.85 13.32
CA CYS A 98 -1.70 0.00 14.36
C CYS A 98 -3.21 0.21 14.18
N GLU A 99 -3.70 0.26 12.94
CA GLU A 99 -5.13 0.41 12.64
C GLU A 99 -5.90 -0.89 12.90
N ALA A 100 -5.31 -2.06 12.61
CA ALA A 100 -5.93 -3.35 12.91
C ALA A 100 -6.13 -3.57 14.42
N GLU A 101 -5.18 -3.11 15.24
CA GLU A 101 -5.23 -3.20 16.70
C GLU A 101 -6.16 -2.17 17.37
N ARG A 102 -6.53 -1.10 16.65
CA ARG A 102 -7.47 -0.06 17.12
C ARG A 102 -8.94 -0.40 16.92
N ARG A 103 -9.26 -1.50 16.24
CA ARG A 103 -10.65 -1.99 16.21
C ARG A 103 -11.02 -2.44 17.62
N VAL A 104 -11.84 -1.63 18.29
CA VAL A 104 -12.46 -1.98 19.57
C VAL A 104 -13.24 -3.29 19.36
N PRO A 105 -13.10 -4.30 20.24
CA PRO A 105 -13.95 -5.48 20.17
C PRO A 105 -15.43 -5.05 20.28
N GLU A 106 -16.28 -5.58 19.40
CA GLU A 106 -17.75 -5.39 19.49
C GLU A 106 -18.32 -5.94 20.80
#